data_AF-A0A9W4L341-F1
#
_entry.id   AF-A0A9W4L341-F1
#
_cell.length_a   1.000
_cell.length_b   1.000
_cell.length_c   1.000
_cell.angle_alpha   90.00
_cell.angle_beta   90.00
_cell.angle_gamma   90.00
#
_symmetry.space_group_name_H-M   'P 1'
#
loop_
_entity.id
_entity.type
_entity.pdbx_description
1 polymer ?
#
loop_
_entity_poly.entity_id
_entity_poly.type
_entity_poly.pdbx_seq_one_letter_code
_entity_poly.pdbx_strand_id
1 'polypeptide(L)'
;MKIIHGLAQTLTELHYYLESLNYTLKGINICNSIESLYLYAELHLLTGKNLVHLQQPEKGLHYIKQSKNIFSLQKNEEFIRIAEHELESILQCLCTSMDKKR
;
A
#
# COMPACT_ATOMS: atom_id res chain seq x y z
N MET A 1 0.16 -1.51 -17.34
CA MET A 1 -0.34 -1.24 -15.97
C MET A 1 -1.15 -2.38 -15.37
N LYS A 2 -2.27 -2.81 -15.97
CA LYS A 2 -3.12 -3.90 -15.43
C LYS A 2 -2.38 -5.22 -15.17
N ILE A 3 -1.45 -5.63 -16.05
CA ILE A 3 -0.63 -6.84 -15.85
C ILE A 3 0.27 -6.72 -14.62
N ILE A 4 0.95 -5.58 -14.45
CA ILE A 4 1.84 -5.34 -13.29
C ILE A 4 1.02 -5.34 -11.99
N HIS A 5 -0.13 -4.67 -12.01
CA HIS A 5 -1.03 -4.63 -10.86
C HIS A 5 -1.55 -6.03 -10.50
N GLY A 6 -2.10 -6.75 -11.47
CA GLY A 6 -2.62 -8.11 -11.25
C GLY A 6 -1.53 -9.07 -10.75
N LEU A 7 -0.32 -9.00 -11.31
CA LEU A 7 0.81 -9.81 -10.85
C LEU A 7 1.21 -9.46 -9.40
N ALA A 8 1.33 -8.17 -9.08
CA ALA A 8 1.61 -7.74 -7.71
C ALA A 8 0.53 -8.21 -6.74
N GLN A 9 -0.73 -8.08 -7.11
CA GLN A 9 -1.87 -8.53 -6.31
C GLN A 9 -1.81 -10.04 -6.03
N THR A 10 -1.65 -10.86 -7.07
CA THR A 10 -1.51 -12.30 -6.92
C THR A 10 -0.31 -12.67 -6.04
N LEU A 11 0.84 -12.01 -6.21
CA LEU A 11 2.01 -12.26 -5.38
C LEU A 11 1.77 -11.89 -3.90
N THR A 12 1.08 -10.79 -3.63
CA THR A 12 0.68 -10.41 -2.26
C THR A 12 -0.26 -11.43 -1.64
N GLU A 13 -1.26 -11.89 -2.39
CA GLU A 13 -2.23 -12.92 -1.94
C GLU A 13 -1.54 -14.27 -1.68
N LEU A 14 -0.46 -14.57 -2.41
CA LEU A 14 0.39 -15.75 -2.21
C LEU A 14 1.53 -15.53 -1.20
N HIS A 15 1.55 -14.40 -0.50
CA HIS A 15 2.55 -14.02 0.51
C HIS A 15 3.99 -13.84 0.00
N TYR A 16 4.18 -13.70 -1.32
CA TYR A 16 5.45 -13.31 -1.95
C TYR A 16 5.62 -11.78 -1.89
N TYR A 17 5.75 -11.25 -0.67
CA TYR A 17 5.68 -9.81 -0.41
C TYR A 17 6.83 -9.01 -1.01
N LEU A 18 8.05 -9.58 -1.04
CA LEU A 18 9.22 -8.89 -1.59
C LEU A 18 9.14 -8.79 -3.12
N GLU A 19 8.72 -9.87 -3.77
CA GLU A 19 8.49 -9.93 -5.20
C GLU A 19 7.35 -8.99 -5.60
N SER A 20 6.24 -9.03 -4.86
CA SER A 20 5.13 -8.10 -5.06
C SER A 20 5.59 -6.65 -4.93
N LEU A 21 6.33 -6.32 -3.87
CA LEU A 21 6.88 -4.98 -3.64
C LEU A 21 7.72 -4.47 -4.83
N ASN A 22 8.54 -5.33 -5.44
CA ASN A 22 9.32 -4.95 -6.61
C ASN A 22 8.41 -4.58 -7.81
N TYR A 23 7.32 -5.32 -8.01
CA TYR A 23 6.35 -5.01 -9.07
C TYR A 23 5.51 -3.77 -8.76
N THR A 24 5.10 -3.55 -7.51
CA THR A 24 4.33 -2.37 -7.15
C THR A 24 5.16 -1.09 -7.33
N LEU A 25 6.42 -1.09 -6.88
CA LEU A 25 7.34 0.04 -7.06
C LEU A 25 7.62 0.32 -8.55
N LYS A 26 7.80 -0.74 -9.36
CA LYS A 26 7.90 -0.60 -10.82
C LYS A 26 6.64 0.01 -11.42
N GLY A 27 5.46 -0.42 -10.97
CA GLY A 27 4.17 0.13 -11.39
C GLY A 27 4.03 1.61 -11.03
N ILE A 28 4.38 2.01 -9.81
CA ILE A 28 4.36 3.40 -9.34
C ILE A 28 5.25 4.28 -10.22
N ASN A 29 6.47 3.83 -10.52
CA ASN A 29 7.39 4.57 -11.38
C ASN A 29 6.84 4.75 -12.80
N ILE A 30 6.18 3.74 -13.36
CA ILE A 30 5.54 3.85 -14.67
C ILE A 30 4.35 4.82 -14.61
N CYS A 31 3.48 4.71 -13.60
CA CYS A 31 2.37 5.65 -13.43
C CYS A 31 2.84 7.11 -13.33
N ASN A 32 3.94 7.36 -12.61
CA ASN A 32 4.56 8.68 -12.54
C ASN A 32 5.04 9.17 -13.90
N SER A 33 5.65 8.31 -14.72
CA SER A 33 6.19 8.72 -16.02
C SER A 33 5.13 8.99 -17.08
N ILE A 34 3.95 8.38 -16.96
CA ILE A 34 2.81 8.58 -17.88
C ILE A 34 1.69 9.43 -17.30
N GLU A 35 1.91 10.05 -16.14
CA GLU A 35 0.95 10.88 -15.39
C GLU A 35 -0.44 10.22 -15.20
N SER A 36 -0.46 8.90 -14.98
CA SER A 36 -1.71 8.13 -14.88
C SER A 36 -2.04 7.72 -13.45
N LEU A 37 -3.18 8.19 -12.97
CA LEU A 37 -3.69 7.88 -11.63
C LEU A 37 -4.52 6.58 -11.54
N TYR A 38 -4.83 5.93 -12.66
CA TYR A 38 -5.85 4.86 -12.71
C TYR A 38 -5.58 3.70 -11.75
N LEU A 39 -4.35 3.20 -11.68
CA LEU A 39 -3.93 2.16 -10.72
C LEU A 39 -2.94 2.69 -9.68
N TYR A 40 -2.71 4.00 -9.69
CA TYR A 40 -1.64 4.60 -8.90
C TYR A 40 -1.91 4.48 -7.40
N ALA A 41 -3.16 4.74 -6.99
CA ALA A 41 -3.59 4.61 -5.61
C ALA A 41 -3.54 3.15 -5.13
N GLU A 42 -4.10 2.21 -5.89
CA GLU A 42 -4.07 0.77 -5.56
C GLU A 42 -2.63 0.24 -5.43
N LEU A 43 -1.72 0.66 -6.31
CA LEU A 43 -0.30 0.29 -6.21
C LEU A 43 0.36 0.84 -4.94
N HIS A 44 -0.01 2.05 -4.49
CA HIS A 44 0.44 2.58 -3.20
C HIS A 44 -0.12 1.77 -2.04
N LEU A 45 -1.41 1.39 -2.09
CA LEU A 45 -2.04 0.55 -1.06
C LEU A 45 -1.32 -0.80 -0.94
N LEU A 46 -1.13 -1.49 -2.06
CA LEU A 46 -0.41 -2.77 -2.11
C LEU A 46 1.04 -2.66 -1.64
N THR A 47 1.76 -1.61 -2.06
CA THR A 47 3.13 -1.32 -1.59
C THR A 47 3.15 -1.19 -0.07
N GLY A 48 2.20 -0.44 0.47
CA GLY A 48 2.02 -0.26 1.89
C GLY A 48 1.83 -1.58 2.65
N LYS A 49 0.88 -2.40 2.20
CA LYS A 49 0.58 -3.71 2.80
C LYS A 49 1.78 -4.65 2.75
N ASN A 50 2.46 -4.75 1.61
CA ASN A 50 3.66 -5.56 1.47
C ASN A 50 4.77 -5.13 2.44
N LEU A 51 5.01 -3.82 2.60
CA LEU A 51 6.00 -3.30 3.53
C LEU A 51 5.67 -3.62 4.99
N VAL A 52 4.40 -3.57 5.37
CA VAL A 52 3.94 -3.98 6.71
C VAL A 52 4.25 -5.45 6.96
N HIS A 53 3.93 -6.33 6.01
CA HIS A 53 4.26 -7.76 6.11
C HIS A 53 5.77 -8.03 6.14
N LEU A 54 6.58 -7.16 5.51
CA LEU A 54 8.03 -7.19 5.55
C LEU A 54 8.63 -6.49 6.78
N GLN A 55 7.85 -6.28 7.84
CA GLN A 55 8.28 -5.65 9.10
C GLN A 55 8.86 -4.24 8.93
N GLN A 56 8.35 -3.50 7.94
CA GLN A 56 8.64 -2.08 7.71
C GLN A 56 7.37 -1.22 7.82
N PRO A 57 6.67 -1.26 8.97
CA PRO A 57 5.35 -0.65 9.13
C PRO A 57 5.35 0.87 8.96
N GLU A 58 6.43 1.58 9.31
CA GLU A 58 6.51 3.04 9.15
C GLU A 58 6.53 3.45 7.68
N LYS A 59 7.28 2.71 6.86
CA LYS A 59 7.27 2.91 5.40
C LYS A 59 5.92 2.50 4.82
N GLY A 60 5.36 1.39 5.30
CA GLY A 60 4.03 0.93 4.90
C GLY A 60 2.97 2.02 5.10
N LEU A 61 2.94 2.61 6.30
CA LEU A 61 2.04 3.69 6.68
C LEU A 61 2.16 4.91 5.74
N HIS A 62 3.38 5.26 5.33
CA HIS A 62 3.60 6.35 4.37
C HIS A 62 2.90 6.08 3.04
N TYR A 63 3.08 4.89 2.46
CA TYR A 63 2.46 4.52 1.20
C TYR A 63 0.93 4.42 1.30
N ILE A 64 0.38 3.88 2.39
CA ILE A 64 -1.08 3.80 2.56
C ILE A 64 -1.70 5.19 2.73
N LYS A 65 -1.03 6.14 3.41
CA LYS A 65 -1.47 7.53 3.48
C LYS A 65 -1.53 8.19 2.10
N GLN A 66 -0.51 7.95 1.25
CA GLN A 66 -0.51 8.44 -0.12
C GLN A 66 -1.67 7.84 -0.93
N SER A 67 -1.88 6.53 -0.83
CA SER A 67 -3.01 5.84 -1.45
C SER A 67 -4.35 6.49 -1.07
N LYS A 68 -4.57 6.71 0.24
CA LYS A 68 -5.78 7.36 0.74
C LYS A 68 -5.98 8.74 0.12
N ASN A 69 -4.93 9.57 0.11
CA ASN A 69 -5.01 10.93 -0.47
C ASN A 69 -5.42 10.90 -1.94
N ILE A 70 -4.86 9.96 -2.73
CA ILE A 70 -5.20 9.83 -4.16
C ILE A 70 -6.65 9.37 -4.32
N PHE A 71 -7.10 8.39 -3.53
CA PHE A 71 -8.51 7.96 -3.56
C PHE A 71 -9.48 9.06 -3.13
N SER A 72 -9.10 9.93 -2.17
CA SER A 72 -9.87 11.11 -1.80
C SER A 72 -10.00 12.10 -2.95
N LEU A 73 -8.93 12.36 -3.71
CA LEU A 73 -9.00 13.19 -4.92
C LEU A 73 -9.92 12.57 -5.99
N GLN A 74 -9.94 11.25 -6.08
CA GLN A 74 -10.80 10.49 -7.00
C GLN A 74 -12.25 10.31 -6.49
N LYS A 75 -12.56 10.75 -5.26
CA LYS A 75 -13.85 10.53 -4.58
C LYS A 75 -14.25 9.04 -4.51
N ASN A 76 -13.26 8.16 -4.35
CA ASN A 76 -13.48 6.72 -4.27
C ASN A 76 -13.66 6.26 -2.81
N GLU A 77 -14.85 6.49 -2.26
CA GLU A 77 -15.19 6.28 -0.86
C GLU A 77 -14.95 4.84 -0.37
N GLU A 78 -15.13 3.84 -1.24
CA GLU A 78 -14.85 2.45 -0.90
C GLU A 78 -13.38 2.25 -0.55
N PHE A 79 -12.48 2.68 -1.44
CA PHE A 79 -11.05 2.53 -1.22
C PHE A 79 -10.49 3.47 -0.15
N ILE A 80 -11.12 4.63 0.09
CA ILE A 80 -10.78 5.49 1.24
C ILE A 80 -11.00 4.70 2.54
N ARG A 81 -12.15 4.05 2.71
CA ARG A 81 -12.43 3.24 3.91
C ARG A 81 -11.47 2.07 4.07
N ILE A 82 -11.11 1.40 2.98
CA ILE A 82 -10.12 0.32 3.01
C ILE A 82 -8.77 0.86 3.50
N ALA A 83 -8.30 1.98 2.93
CA ALA A 83 -7.02 2.57 3.35
C ALA A 83 -7.04 3.06 4.81
N GLU A 84 -8.17 3.60 5.29
CA GLU A 84 -8.33 4.01 6.69
C GLU A 84 -8.26 2.82 7.65
N HIS A 85 -8.97 1.74 7.35
CA HIS A 85 -8.92 0.52 8.15
C HIS A 85 -7.49 -0.05 8.24
N GLU A 86 -6.76 -0.07 7.13
CA GLU A 86 -5.36 -0.52 7.11
C GLU A 86 -4.45 0.39 7.95
N LEU A 87 -4.64 1.71 7.88
CA LEU A 87 -3.87 2.67 8.70
C LEU A 87 -4.14 2.48 10.19
N GLU A 88 -5.40 2.36 10.60
CA GLU A 88 -5.79 2.12 11.99
C GLU A 88 -5.19 0.82 12.52
N SER A 89 -5.25 -0.25 11.72
CA SER A 89 -4.68 -1.55 12.06
C SER A 89 -3.17 -1.46 12.35
N ILE A 90 -2.42 -0.77 11.48
CA ILE A 90 -0.97 -0.59 11.64
C ILE A 90 -0.64 0.25 12.87
N LEU A 91 -1.36 1.36 13.08
CA LEU A 91 -1.13 2.24 14.23
C LEU A 91 -1.37 1.52 15.56
N GLN A 92 -2.40 0.68 15.64
CA GLN A 92 -2.67 -0.12 16.84
C GLN A 92 -1.53 -1.14 17.12
N CYS A 93 -1.00 -1.78 16.08
CA CYS A 93 0.17 -2.66 16.20
C CYS A 93 1.42 -1.90 16.68
N LEU A 94 1.65 -0.68 16.19
CA LEU A 94 2.80 0.13 16.59
C LEU A 94 2.69 0.58 18.05
N CYS A 95 1.52 1.06 18.49
CA CYS A 95 1.31 1.48 19.89
C CYS A 95 1.54 0.34 20.89
N THR A 96 1.01 -0.86 20.61
CA THR A 96 1.20 -2.03 21.48
C THR A 96 2.64 -2.52 21.55
N SER A 97 3.47 -2.22 20.55
CA SER A 97 4.91 -2.55 20.57
C SER A 97 5.76 -1.60 21.42
N MET A 98 5.29 -0.38 21.68
CA MET A 98 6.00 0.59 22.53
C MET A 98 5.83 0.30 24.02
N ASP A 99 4.71 -0.29 24.43
CA ASP A 99 4.44 -0.63 25.83
C ASP A 99 5.26 -1.84 26.33
N LYS A 100 5.76 -2.70 25.44
CA LYS A 100 6.60 -3.86 25.80
C LYS A 100 8.09 -3.53 26.01
N LYS A 101 8.50 -2.28 25.80
CA LYS A 101 9.91 -1.82 25.97
C LYS A 101 10.16 -1.05 27.28
N ARG A 102 9.19 -1.00 28.21
CA ARG A 102 9.35 -0.41 29.54
C ARG A 102 9.50 -1.46 30.62
#